data_AF-A0A2A3MNT1-F1
#
_entry.id   AF-A0A2A3MNT1-F1
#
_cell.length_a   1.000
_cell.length_b   1.000
_cell.length_c   1.000
_cell.angle_alpha   90.00
_cell.angle_beta   90.00
_cell.angle_gamma   90.00
#
_symmetry.space_group_name_H-M   'P 1'
#
loop_
_entity.id
_entity.type
_entity.pdbx_description
1 polymer ?
#
loop_
_entity_poly.entity_id
_entity_poly.type
_entity_poly.pdbx_seq_one_letter_code
_entity_poly.pdbx_strand_id
1 'polypeptide(L)'
;DGRQFGVNFHYAEQPKPDGLAQAFLIGEEFIGDDSVCLILGDNIFHGQHFSEQLQKAAAHTEGATVFGYWVKDPERFGVIDFDDEGRALSIEEKPKHPKSSYAVTGLYFYDNEVIQIAKNVKPSPRGELEITDVNNAYLERGDLRVERFGRGFAWLDTGTHDSLLDASQYVQTIEHRQGLKVA
;
A
#
# COMPACT_ATOMS: atom_id res chain seq x y z
N ASP A 1 4.75 -22.10 9.38
CA ASP A 1 5.17 -22.18 7.96
C ASP A 1 4.00 -22.04 6.97
N GLY A 2 2.73 -22.07 7.38
CA GLY A 2 1.59 -21.73 6.51
C GLY A 2 0.87 -22.92 5.86
N ARG A 3 1.38 -24.15 6.02
CA ARG A 3 0.88 -25.35 5.35
C ARG A 3 -0.62 -25.62 5.56
N GLN A 4 -1.17 -25.30 6.73
CA GLN A 4 -2.61 -25.46 7.01
C GLN A 4 -3.53 -24.61 6.11
N PHE A 5 -2.99 -23.54 5.53
CA PHE A 5 -3.69 -22.63 4.62
C PHE A 5 -3.26 -22.81 3.16
N GLY A 6 -2.39 -23.78 2.86
CA GLY A 6 -1.88 -24.02 1.50
C GLY A 6 -0.86 -22.98 1.01
N VAL A 7 -0.21 -22.25 1.91
CA VAL A 7 0.79 -21.23 1.59
C VAL A 7 2.11 -21.46 2.35
N ASN A 8 3.18 -20.79 1.94
CA ASN A 8 4.49 -20.83 2.59
C ASN A 8 4.80 -19.47 3.23
N PHE A 9 4.95 -19.45 4.55
CA PHE A 9 5.33 -18.25 5.30
C PHE A 9 6.80 -18.29 5.72
N HIS A 10 7.48 -17.19 5.46
CA HIS A 10 8.83 -16.88 5.94
C HIS A 10 8.76 -15.70 6.90
N TYR A 11 9.75 -15.59 7.78
CA TYR A 11 9.80 -14.55 8.80
C TYR A 11 11.18 -13.90 8.77
N ALA A 12 11.21 -12.58 8.89
CA ALA A 12 12.42 -11.79 9.00
C ALA A 12 12.22 -10.72 10.08
N GLU A 13 13.29 -10.36 10.77
CA GLU A 13 13.26 -9.31 11.79
C GLU A 13 13.53 -7.96 11.14
N GLN A 14 12.77 -6.94 11.56
CA GLN A 14 13.10 -5.54 11.33
C GLN A 14 13.70 -4.99 12.64
N PRO A 15 15.03 -4.81 12.74
CA PRO A 15 15.66 -4.46 14.03
C PRO A 15 15.25 -3.08 14.55
N LYS A 16 14.93 -2.16 13.64
CA LYS A 16 14.48 -0.80 13.91
C LYS A 16 13.47 -0.37 12.85
N PRO A 17 12.45 0.43 13.22
CA PRO A 17 11.45 0.92 12.28
C PRO A 17 12.01 2.06 11.42
N ASP A 18 13.00 1.78 10.57
CA ASP A 18 13.71 2.78 9.75
C ASP A 18 12.97 3.08 8.43
N GLY A 19 11.65 2.85 8.36
CA GLY A 19 10.80 3.14 7.21
C GLY A 19 10.33 1.93 6.41
N LEU A 20 9.27 2.12 5.62
CA LEU A 20 8.57 1.06 4.89
C LEU A 20 9.38 0.46 3.75
N ALA A 21 10.19 1.28 3.05
CA ALA A 21 11.02 0.78 1.95
C ALA A 21 12.11 -0.20 2.42
N GLN A 22 12.40 -0.24 3.73
CA GLN A 22 13.30 -1.23 4.32
C GLN A 22 12.79 -2.67 4.13
N ALA A 23 11.49 -2.88 3.92
CA ALA A 23 10.91 -4.19 3.65
C ALA A 23 11.59 -4.88 2.44
N PHE A 24 11.94 -4.13 1.40
CA PHE A 24 12.62 -4.68 0.21
C PHE A 24 14.11 -4.97 0.43
N LEU A 25 14.72 -4.33 1.43
CA LEU A 25 16.09 -4.62 1.84
C LEU A 25 16.15 -5.87 2.70
N ILE A 26 15.23 -5.98 3.67
CA ILE A 26 15.11 -7.16 4.55
C ILE A 26 14.67 -8.39 3.73
N GLY A 27 13.74 -8.19 2.81
CA GLY A 27 13.17 -9.23 1.96
C GLY A 27 13.95 -9.53 0.69
N GLU A 28 15.12 -8.93 0.45
CA GLU A 28 15.86 -9.08 -0.82
C GLU A 28 16.06 -10.54 -1.22
N GLU A 29 16.59 -11.38 -0.33
CA GLU A 29 16.81 -12.81 -0.60
C GLU A 29 15.49 -13.59 -0.76
N PHE A 30 14.43 -13.15 -0.08
CA PHE A 30 13.10 -13.77 -0.19
C PHE A 30 12.42 -13.46 -1.51
N ILE A 31 12.58 -12.23 -2.01
CA ILE A 31 12.02 -11.78 -3.29
C ILE A 31 12.81 -12.42 -4.45
N GLY A 32 14.14 -12.49 -4.35
CA GLY A 32 14.98 -13.06 -5.40
C GLY A 32 14.80 -12.31 -6.73
N ASP A 33 14.40 -13.03 -7.77
CA ASP A 33 14.15 -12.48 -9.11
C ASP A 33 12.64 -12.27 -9.41
N ASP A 34 11.76 -12.51 -8.44
CA ASP A 34 10.31 -12.41 -8.61
C ASP A 34 9.79 -10.98 -8.42
N SER A 35 8.57 -10.71 -8.92
CA SER A 35 7.76 -9.55 -8.55
C SER A 35 7.21 -9.69 -7.11
N VAL A 36 6.87 -8.57 -6.46
CA VAL A 36 6.44 -8.59 -5.05
C VAL A 36 5.22 -7.71 -4.80
N CYS A 37 4.38 -8.16 -3.86
CA CYS A 37 3.28 -7.37 -3.29
C CYS A 37 3.61 -7.07 -1.82
N LEU A 38 3.61 -5.79 -1.45
CA LEU A 38 3.75 -5.32 -0.07
C LEU A 38 2.38 -4.90 0.46
N ILE A 39 2.00 -5.39 1.64
CA ILE A 39 0.81 -4.95 2.38
C ILE A 39 1.19 -4.59 3.81
N LEU A 40 0.68 -3.46 4.30
CA LEU A 40 0.87 -3.05 5.69
C LEU A 40 -0.04 -3.89 6.61
N GLY A 41 0.52 -4.40 7.71
CA GLY A 41 -0.16 -5.37 8.57
C GLY A 41 -1.36 -4.84 9.35
N ASP A 42 -1.55 -3.53 9.40
CA ASP A 42 -2.61 -2.80 10.11
C ASP A 42 -3.69 -2.23 9.18
N ASN A 43 -3.61 -2.55 7.87
CA ASN A 43 -4.51 -2.07 6.83
C ASN A 43 -5.60 -3.11 6.51
N ILE A 44 -6.86 -2.68 6.55
CA ILE A 44 -8.03 -3.51 6.26
C ILE A 44 -8.68 -3.01 4.96
N PHE A 45 -8.91 -3.95 4.04
CA PHE A 45 -9.52 -3.71 2.74
C PHE A 45 -10.79 -4.56 2.59
N HIS A 46 -11.91 -3.94 2.28
CA HIS A 46 -13.17 -4.66 2.04
C HIS A 46 -14.00 -3.97 0.97
N GLY A 47 -14.39 -4.70 -0.07
CA GLY A 47 -15.22 -4.17 -1.14
C GLY A 47 -15.50 -5.19 -2.24
N GLN A 48 -16.47 -4.88 -3.09
CA GLN A 48 -16.84 -5.76 -4.20
C GLN A 48 -15.72 -5.84 -5.24
N HIS A 49 -15.56 -7.03 -5.84
CA HIS A 49 -14.57 -7.32 -6.88
C HIS A 49 -13.12 -7.04 -6.46
N PHE A 50 -12.81 -7.07 -5.15
CA PHE A 50 -11.44 -6.79 -4.70
C PHE A 50 -10.44 -7.80 -5.26
N SER A 51 -10.76 -9.09 -5.20
CA SER A 51 -9.90 -10.16 -5.74
C SER A 51 -9.58 -9.97 -7.23
N GLU A 52 -10.55 -9.53 -8.03
CA GLU A 52 -10.32 -9.25 -9.46
C GLU A 52 -9.40 -8.05 -9.66
N GLN A 53 -9.51 -7.01 -8.83
CA GLN A 53 -8.61 -5.85 -8.87
C GLN A 53 -7.18 -6.25 -8.49
N LEU A 54 -7.02 -7.10 -7.46
CA LEU A 54 -5.71 -7.63 -7.05
C LEU A 54 -5.08 -8.52 -8.12
N GLN A 55 -5.87 -9.40 -8.74
CA GLN A 55 -5.39 -10.25 -9.83
C GLN A 55 -4.96 -9.44 -11.04
N LYS A 56 -5.65 -8.34 -11.36
CA LYS A 56 -5.24 -7.42 -12.42
C LYS A 56 -3.91 -6.74 -12.08
N ALA A 57 -3.76 -6.21 -10.87
CA ALA A 57 -2.51 -5.60 -10.43
C ALA A 57 -1.34 -6.61 -10.46
N ALA A 58 -1.56 -7.83 -9.97
CA ALA A 58 -0.57 -8.91 -9.98
C ALA A 58 -0.20 -9.41 -11.39
N ALA A 59 -1.10 -9.26 -12.38
CA ALA A 59 -0.83 -9.63 -13.76
C ALA A 59 0.04 -8.61 -14.51
N HIS A 60 0.27 -7.43 -13.94
CA HIS A 60 1.21 -6.45 -14.47
C HIS A 60 2.62 -6.80 -13.99
N THR A 61 3.45 -7.29 -14.91
CA THR A 61 4.80 -7.80 -14.61
C THR A 61 5.89 -6.74 -14.67
N GLU A 62 5.57 -5.53 -15.14
CA GLU A 62 6.51 -4.42 -15.30
C GLU A 62 5.95 -3.17 -14.60
N GLY A 63 6.83 -2.42 -13.95
CA GLY A 63 6.51 -1.19 -13.23
C GLY A 63 5.93 -1.44 -11.83
N ALA A 64 5.12 -0.48 -11.39
CA ALA A 64 4.50 -0.50 -10.07
C ALA A 64 3.00 -0.21 -10.15
N THR A 65 2.21 -0.79 -9.25
CA THR A 65 0.80 -0.43 -9.06
C THR A 65 0.55 -0.09 -7.60
N VAL A 66 0.01 1.11 -7.38
CA VAL A 66 -0.48 1.57 -6.07
C VAL A 66 -1.96 1.90 -6.14
N PHE A 67 -2.64 1.84 -5.00
CA PHE A 67 -4.06 2.14 -4.92
C PHE A 67 -4.29 3.44 -4.15
N GLY A 68 -4.92 4.40 -4.82
CA GLY A 68 -5.41 5.64 -4.24
C GLY A 68 -6.81 5.47 -3.66
N TYR A 69 -7.04 6.04 -2.50
CA TYR A 69 -8.34 6.09 -1.84
C TYR A 69 -8.65 7.51 -1.37
N TRP A 70 -9.89 7.96 -1.57
CA TRP A 70 -10.31 9.28 -1.09
C TRP A 70 -10.43 9.27 0.43
N VAL A 71 -9.72 10.16 1.10
CA VAL A 71 -9.75 10.32 2.56
C VAL A 71 -10.09 11.74 2.96
N LYS A 72 -10.61 11.87 4.19
CA LYS A 72 -10.94 13.16 4.78
C LYS A 72 -9.70 13.93 5.22
N ASP A 73 -8.71 13.24 5.79
CA ASP A 73 -7.50 13.82 6.41
C ASP A 73 -6.23 13.32 5.66
N PRO A 74 -6.00 13.77 4.41
CA PRO A 74 -4.93 13.27 3.53
C PRO A 74 -3.50 13.55 4.02
N GLU A 75 -3.30 14.57 4.85
CA GLU A 75 -1.98 14.98 5.40
C GLU A 75 -1.31 13.90 6.25
N ARG A 76 -2.03 12.84 6.62
CA ARG A 76 -1.53 11.70 7.38
C ARG A 76 -0.81 10.65 6.53
N PHE A 77 -0.92 10.73 5.21
CA PHE A 77 -0.51 9.68 4.27
C PHE A 77 0.35 10.24 3.12
N GLY A 78 0.84 9.36 2.25
CA GLY A 78 1.32 9.75 0.92
C GLY A 78 0.15 10.21 0.06
N VAL A 79 0.19 11.44 -0.47
CA VAL A 79 -0.92 12.07 -1.21
C VAL A 79 -0.59 12.13 -2.68
N ILE A 80 -1.50 11.62 -3.50
CA ILE A 80 -1.35 11.59 -4.96
C ILE A 80 -1.91 12.89 -5.53
N ASP A 81 -1.10 13.61 -6.30
CA ASP A 81 -1.55 14.70 -7.16
C ASP A 81 -1.94 14.17 -8.54
N PHE A 82 -2.99 14.72 -9.14
CA PHE A 82 -3.50 14.26 -10.44
C PHE A 82 -3.59 15.41 -11.43
N ASP A 83 -3.36 15.11 -12.71
CA ASP A 83 -3.68 16.01 -13.81
C ASP A 83 -5.19 16.00 -14.12
N ASP A 84 -5.61 16.90 -15.03
CA ASP A 84 -7.01 17.02 -15.47
C ASP A 84 -7.54 15.74 -16.17
N GLU A 85 -6.63 14.90 -16.67
CA GLU A 85 -6.92 13.61 -17.32
C GLU A 85 -6.95 12.45 -16.30
N GLY A 86 -6.60 12.73 -15.03
CA GLY A 86 -6.60 11.76 -13.95
C GLY A 86 -5.34 10.90 -13.86
N ARG A 87 -4.24 11.28 -14.49
CA ARG A 87 -2.93 10.64 -14.33
C ARG A 87 -2.21 11.22 -13.11
N ALA A 88 -1.47 10.38 -12.40
CA ALA A 88 -0.69 10.84 -11.25
C ALA A 88 0.47 11.74 -11.72
N LEU A 89 0.63 12.89 -11.08
CA LEU A 89 1.70 13.86 -11.36
C LEU A 89 2.83 13.83 -10.33
N SER A 90 2.48 13.66 -9.06
CA SER A 90 3.43 13.57 -7.95
C SER A 90 2.82 12.82 -6.78
N ILE A 91 3.65 12.21 -5.94
CA ILE A 91 3.22 11.69 -4.64
C ILE A 91 4.05 12.37 -3.55
N GLU A 92 3.38 12.98 -2.58
CA GLU A 92 4.03 13.68 -1.47
C GLU A 92 3.75 12.98 -0.14
N GLU A 93 4.79 12.66 0.63
CA GLU A 93 4.65 12.03 1.94
C GLU A 93 4.22 13.05 3.00
N LYS A 94 3.04 12.86 3.58
CA LYS A 94 2.47 13.66 4.68
C LYS A 94 2.57 15.17 4.44
N PRO A 95 2.02 15.68 3.33
CA PRO A 95 2.16 17.09 2.97
C PRO A 95 1.38 17.98 3.94
N LYS A 96 1.97 19.13 4.33
CA LYS A 96 1.27 20.15 5.13
C LYS A 96 0.09 20.77 4.40
N HIS A 97 0.18 20.84 3.07
CA HIS A 97 -0.83 21.40 2.18
C HIS A 97 -1.11 20.38 1.07
N PRO A 98 -1.95 19.37 1.32
CA PRO A 98 -2.23 18.31 0.36
C PRO A 98 -2.85 18.88 -0.92
N LYS A 99 -2.34 18.43 -2.08
CA LYS A 99 -2.83 18.85 -3.40
C LYS A 99 -4.14 18.15 -3.81
N SER A 100 -4.44 17.01 -3.19
CA SER A 100 -5.69 16.28 -3.38
C SER A 100 -6.11 15.58 -2.09
N SER A 101 -7.31 14.99 -2.11
CA SER A 101 -7.82 14.14 -1.02
C SER A 101 -7.54 12.65 -1.25
N TYR A 102 -6.70 12.27 -2.22
CA TYR A 102 -6.37 10.87 -2.49
C TYR A 102 -5.09 10.47 -1.80
N ALA A 103 -5.22 9.59 -0.82
CA ALA A 103 -4.09 8.95 -0.15
C ALA A 103 -3.71 7.66 -0.87
N VAL A 104 -2.41 7.37 -0.94
CA VAL A 104 -1.88 6.04 -1.26
C VAL A 104 -2.20 5.12 -0.07
N THR A 105 -2.88 4.01 -0.35
CA THR A 105 -3.20 3.00 0.65
C THR A 105 -2.00 2.12 0.98
N GLY A 106 -2.07 1.34 2.06
CA GLY A 106 -1.02 0.40 2.47
C GLY A 106 -0.90 -0.88 1.63
N LEU A 107 -1.16 -0.82 0.32
CA LEU A 107 -1.07 -1.96 -0.60
C LEU A 107 -0.35 -1.55 -1.89
N TYR A 108 0.71 -2.29 -2.22
CA TYR A 108 1.63 -1.94 -3.29
C TYR A 108 2.06 -3.19 -4.06
N PHE A 109 2.09 -3.10 -5.39
CA PHE A 109 2.63 -4.13 -6.28
C PHE A 109 3.82 -3.56 -7.03
N TYR A 110 4.90 -4.32 -7.11
CA TYR A 110 6.11 -3.92 -7.79
C TYR A 110 6.70 -5.09 -8.59
N ASP A 111 7.32 -4.76 -9.71
CA ASP A 111 8.32 -5.62 -10.34
C ASP A 111 9.57 -5.77 -9.46
N ASN A 112 10.54 -6.56 -9.95
CA ASN A 112 11.75 -6.87 -9.19
C ASN A 112 12.67 -5.66 -8.98
N GLU A 113 12.58 -4.61 -9.81
CA GLU A 113 13.47 -3.45 -9.73
C GLU A 113 13.33 -2.67 -8.42
N VAL A 114 12.23 -2.91 -7.68
CA VAL A 114 11.96 -2.31 -6.38
C VAL A 114 13.09 -2.52 -5.38
N ILE A 115 13.80 -3.66 -5.46
CA ILE A 115 14.96 -3.94 -4.60
C ILE A 115 16.06 -2.89 -4.86
N GLN A 116 16.39 -2.66 -6.13
CA GLN A 116 17.44 -1.72 -6.50
C GLN A 116 17.03 -0.27 -6.26
N ILE A 117 15.75 0.05 -6.46
CA ILE A 117 15.19 1.36 -6.11
C ILE A 117 15.29 1.58 -4.60
N ALA A 118 14.84 0.63 -3.77
CA ALA A 118 14.89 0.72 -2.32
C ALA A 118 16.32 0.89 -1.77
N LYS A 119 17.31 0.23 -2.38
CA LYS A 119 18.75 0.42 -2.04
C LYS A 119 19.25 1.85 -2.29
N ASN A 120 18.63 2.55 -3.23
CA ASN A 120 19.01 3.91 -3.61
C ASN A 120 18.25 4.98 -2.83
N VAL A 121 17.11 4.65 -2.18
CA VAL A 121 16.36 5.55 -1.32
C VAL A 121 17.25 6.08 -0.19
N LYS A 122 17.11 7.37 0.12
CA LYS A 122 17.83 8.02 1.23
C LYS A 122 16.86 8.27 2.38
N PRO A 123 17.34 8.23 3.64
CA PRO A 123 16.48 8.57 4.76
C PRO A 123 15.89 9.97 4.60
N SER A 124 14.58 10.08 4.85
CA SER A 124 13.85 11.36 4.83
C SER A 124 14.30 12.26 5.98
N PRO A 125 13.83 13.53 6.06
CA PRO A 125 14.07 14.38 7.22
C PRO A 125 13.61 13.78 8.56
N ARG A 126 12.74 12.75 8.51
CA ARG A 126 12.27 11.99 9.70
C ARG A 126 13.17 10.79 10.02
N GLY A 127 14.16 10.50 9.19
CA GLY A 127 15.09 9.38 9.33
C GLY A 127 14.53 8.04 8.81
N GLU A 128 13.46 8.06 8.03
CA GLU A 128 12.78 6.86 7.50
C GLU A 128 13.07 6.68 5.99
N LEU A 129 13.21 5.45 5.54
CA LEU A 129 13.21 5.07 4.12
C LEU A 129 11.77 5.02 3.63
N GLU A 130 11.34 6.08 2.95
CA GLU A 130 9.94 6.29 2.60
C GLU A 130 9.53 5.42 1.41
N ILE A 131 8.36 4.77 1.52
CA ILE A 131 7.76 4.07 0.37
C ILE A 131 7.35 5.06 -0.73
N THR A 132 7.04 6.30 -0.35
CA THR A 132 6.73 7.38 -1.30
C THR A 132 7.91 7.70 -2.21
N ASP A 133 9.15 7.58 -1.74
CA ASP A 133 10.34 7.76 -2.59
C ASP A 133 10.50 6.62 -3.60
N VAL A 134 10.16 5.38 -3.20
CA VAL A 134 10.09 4.23 -4.13
C VAL A 134 9.03 4.47 -5.20
N ASN A 135 7.82 4.88 -4.79
CA ASN A 135 6.73 5.19 -5.71
C ASN A 135 7.12 6.32 -6.69
N ASN A 136 7.74 7.39 -6.20
CA ASN A 136 8.18 8.49 -7.04
C ASN A 136 9.26 8.06 -8.04
N ALA A 137 10.14 7.11 -7.70
CA ALA A 137 11.11 6.58 -8.65
C ALA A 137 10.44 5.86 -9.85
N TYR A 138 9.36 5.10 -9.64
CA TYR A 138 8.55 4.55 -10.73
C TYR A 138 7.77 5.66 -11.46
N LEU A 139 7.25 6.65 -10.73
CA LEU A 139 6.52 7.76 -11.35
C LEU A 139 7.39 8.57 -12.31
N GLU A 140 8.64 8.87 -11.93
CA GLU A 140 9.62 9.58 -12.75
C GLU A 140 10.01 8.80 -14.02
N ARG A 141 9.98 7.45 -13.96
CA ARG A 141 10.20 6.57 -15.11
C ARG A 141 8.99 6.46 -16.02
N GLY A 142 7.80 6.82 -15.52
CA GLY A 142 6.54 6.74 -16.25
C GLY A 142 5.88 5.37 -16.21
N ASP A 143 6.29 4.49 -15.29
CA ASP A 143 5.79 3.12 -15.13
C ASP A 143 5.09 2.90 -13.76
N LEU A 144 4.79 3.97 -13.03
CA LEU A 144 3.86 3.92 -11.90
C LEU A 144 2.41 4.01 -12.38
N ARG A 145 1.64 2.98 -12.07
CA ARG A 145 0.19 2.96 -12.22
C ARG A 145 -0.50 3.28 -10.90
N VAL A 146 -1.47 4.17 -10.95
CA VAL A 146 -2.34 4.50 -9.82
C VAL A 146 -3.76 4.03 -10.09
N GLU A 147 -4.17 2.96 -9.42
CA GLU A 147 -5.55 2.50 -9.39
C GLU A 147 -6.34 3.27 -8.34
N ARG A 148 -7.64 3.48 -8.55
CA ARG A 148 -8.49 4.20 -7.59
C ARG A 148 -9.57 3.29 -7.05
N PHE A 149 -9.56 3.10 -5.74
CA PHE A 149 -10.67 2.47 -5.06
C PHE A 149 -11.87 3.44 -5.05
N GLY A 150 -12.99 2.98 -5.61
CA GLY A 150 -14.23 3.74 -5.60
C GLY A 150 -14.85 3.79 -4.20
N ARG A 151 -15.79 4.73 -3.99
CA ARG A 151 -16.51 4.94 -2.71
C ARG A 151 -17.25 3.73 -2.13
N GLY A 152 -17.44 2.66 -2.91
CA GLY A 152 -18.04 1.41 -2.44
C GLY A 152 -17.05 0.47 -1.76
N PHE A 153 -15.77 0.85 -1.76
CA PHE A 153 -14.69 0.17 -1.07
C PHE A 153 -14.51 0.78 0.32
N ALA A 154 -14.14 -0.03 1.30
CA ALA A 154 -13.69 0.42 2.60
C ALA A 154 -12.20 0.12 2.74
N TRP A 155 -11.43 1.18 2.98
CA TRP A 155 -10.05 1.10 3.43
C TRP A 155 -9.98 1.69 4.84
N LEU A 156 -9.48 0.91 5.79
CA LEU A 156 -9.39 1.27 7.20
C LEU A 156 -7.96 1.03 7.67
N ASP A 157 -7.33 2.08 8.16
CA ASP A 157 -6.03 2.06 8.82
C ASP A 157 -6.23 2.06 10.34
N THR A 158 -5.65 1.10 11.05
CA THR A 158 -5.88 0.91 12.50
C THR A 158 -4.83 1.60 13.39
N GLY A 159 -4.19 2.66 12.90
CA GLY A 159 -3.08 3.35 13.57
C GLY A 159 -3.44 4.14 14.85
N THR A 160 -4.73 4.36 15.14
CA THR A 160 -5.20 5.02 16.38
C THR A 160 -6.25 4.20 17.12
N HIS A 161 -6.41 4.44 18.43
CA HIS A 161 -7.44 3.76 19.24
C HIS A 161 -8.85 3.94 18.67
N ASP A 162 -9.19 5.14 18.21
CA ASP A 162 -10.49 5.42 17.61
C ASP A 162 -10.67 4.68 16.28
N SER A 163 -9.65 4.70 15.41
CA SER A 163 -9.71 4.00 14.11
C SER A 163 -9.81 2.49 14.25
N LEU A 164 -9.17 1.92 15.29
CA LEU A 164 -9.28 0.50 15.61
C LEU A 164 -10.70 0.12 16.07
N LEU A 165 -11.34 0.98 16.87
CA LEU A 165 -12.72 0.77 17.28
C LEU A 165 -13.67 0.85 16.08
N ASP A 166 -13.50 1.86 15.23
CA ASP A 166 -14.30 2.02 14.01
C ASP A 166 -14.17 0.81 13.08
N ALA A 167 -12.95 0.30 12.89
CA ALA A 167 -12.73 -0.90 12.08
C ALA A 167 -13.40 -2.14 12.67
N SER A 168 -13.35 -2.29 14.00
CA SER A 168 -14.01 -3.39 14.70
C SER A 168 -15.53 -3.34 14.54
N GLN A 169 -16.12 -2.16 14.69
CA GLN A 169 -17.56 -1.94 14.51
C GLN A 169 -18.00 -2.17 13.07
N TYR A 170 -17.19 -1.76 12.10
CA TYR A 170 -17.43 -2.00 10.68
C TYR A 170 -17.52 -3.50 10.38
N VAL A 171 -16.49 -4.28 10.75
CA VAL A 171 -16.45 -5.73 10.51
C VAL A 171 -17.63 -6.41 11.22
N GLN A 172 -17.86 -6.10 12.50
CA GLN A 172 -18.98 -6.66 13.26
C GLN A 172 -20.33 -6.43 12.55
N THR A 173 -20.57 -5.20 12.06
CA THR A 173 -21.83 -4.84 11.41
C THR A 173 -22.04 -5.62 10.13
N ILE A 174 -21.00 -5.73 9.30
CA ILE A 174 -21.05 -6.47 8.03
C ILE A 174 -21.31 -7.95 8.28
N GLU A 175 -20.55 -8.59 9.17
CA GLU A 175 -20.70 -10.02 9.45
C GLU A 175 -22.07 -10.35 10.03
N HIS A 176 -22.54 -9.56 11.01
CA HIS A 176 -23.84 -9.76 11.63
C HIS A 176 -24.99 -9.59 10.62
N ARG A 177 -24.87 -8.65 9.68
CA ARG A 177 -25.93 -8.38 8.71
C ARG A 177 -25.96 -9.37 7.56
N GLN A 178 -24.81 -9.87 7.12
CA GLN A 178 -24.71 -10.75 5.96
C GLN A 178 -24.64 -12.24 6.31
N GLY A 179 -24.25 -12.58 7.54
CA GLY A 179 -24.00 -13.97 7.93
C GLY A 179 -22.76 -14.59 7.29
N LEU A 180 -21.87 -13.76 6.74
CA LEU A 180 -20.60 -14.15 6.12
C LEU A 180 -19.45 -13.48 6.87
N LYS A 181 -18.30 -14.16 6.92
CA LYS A 181 -17.08 -13.66 7.59
C LYS A 181 -16.25 -12.77 6.67
N VAL A 182 -15.55 -11.81 7.27
CA VAL A 182 -14.55 -10.97 6.58
C VAL A 182 -13.17 -11.29 7.16
N ALA A 183 -12.30 -11.89 6.35
CA ALA A 183 -10.97 -12.40 6.68
C ALA A 183 -10.94 -13.49 7.78
#